data_AF-A0A7K5BDX9-F1
#
_entry.id   AF-A0A7K5BDX9-F1
#
_cell.length_a   1.000
_cell.length_b   1.000
_cell.length_c   1.000
_cell.angle_alpha   90.00
_cell.angle_beta   90.00
_cell.angle_gamma   90.00
#
_symmetry.space_group_name_H-M   'P 1'
#
loop_
_entity.id
_entity.type
_entity.pdbx_description
1 polymer ?
#
loop_
_entity_poly.entity_id
_entity_poly.type
_entity_poly.pdbx_seq_one_letter_code
_entity_poly.pdbx_strand_id
1 'polypeptide(L)'
;ALEHFTLNFTITNLMFTRDLETPNSAKFRSTEKIMQHYIDPLLRRSSIGPQFSGCKVTGFRPGRHRDDTGVNAICSYKDSASLASFDREQVYQELRTMTQGGTRLGHYSLDQKSLKVNG
;
A
#
# COMPACT_ATOMS: atom_id res chain seq x y z
N ALA A 1 10.42 19.18 1.87
CA ALA A 1 9.81 19.13 0.53
C ALA A 1 8.72 18.07 0.52
N LEU A 2 8.08 17.74 -0.61
CA LEU A 2 7.25 16.51 -0.67
C LEU A 2 8.19 15.36 -1.03
N GLU A 3 8.27 14.38 -0.16
CA GLU A 3 9.08 13.18 -0.35
C GLU A 3 8.16 11.96 -0.54
N HIS A 4 8.72 10.88 -1.04
CA HIS A 4 7.97 9.70 -1.43
C HIS A 4 8.58 8.41 -0.89
N PHE A 5 7.72 7.45 -0.58
CA PHE A 5 8.11 6.07 -0.36
C PHE A 5 7.17 5.14 -1.11
N THR A 6 7.64 3.94 -1.40
CA THR A 6 6.88 2.87 -2.04
C THR A 6 6.31 1.94 -1.00
N LEU A 7 5.07 1.51 -1.22
CA LEU A 7 4.40 0.46 -0.49
C LEU A 7 3.97 -0.62 -1.49
N ASN A 8 4.44 -1.84 -1.28
CA ASN A 8 4.08 -2.98 -2.12
C ASN A 8 3.58 -4.12 -1.25
N PHE A 9 2.56 -4.85 -1.71
CA PHE A 9 2.07 -6.07 -1.07
C PHE A 9 1.33 -6.93 -2.09
N THR A 10 0.94 -8.14 -1.72
CA THR A 10 0.17 -9.07 -2.55
C THR A 10 -1.08 -9.51 -1.80
N ILE A 11 -2.23 -9.32 -2.44
CA ILE A 11 -3.53 -9.83 -2.00
C ILE A 11 -3.67 -11.24 -2.57
N THR A 12 -4.12 -12.20 -1.77
CA THR A 12 -4.24 -13.63 -2.15
C THR A 12 -5.68 -14.08 -2.42
N ASN A 13 -6.64 -13.17 -2.28
CA ASN A 13 -8.06 -13.41 -2.57
C ASN A 13 -8.64 -12.34 -3.51
N LEU A 14 -7.83 -11.87 -4.47
CA LEU A 14 -8.23 -10.94 -5.53
C LEU A 14 -7.64 -11.43 -6.86
N MET A 15 -8.48 -12.00 -7.70
CA MET A 15 -8.07 -12.50 -9.02
C MET A 15 -7.54 -11.40 -9.93
N PHE A 16 -6.32 -11.59 -10.44
CA PHE A 16 -5.74 -10.72 -11.45
C PHE A 16 -6.45 -10.91 -12.80
N THR A 17 -6.79 -9.82 -13.46
CA THR A 17 -7.49 -9.80 -14.75
C THR A 17 -6.90 -8.73 -15.66
N ARG A 18 -7.08 -8.85 -16.98
CA ARG A 18 -6.59 -7.84 -17.95
C ARG A 18 -7.08 -6.42 -17.66
N ASP A 19 -8.27 -6.26 -17.09
CA ASP A 19 -8.76 -4.93 -16.69
C ASP A 19 -7.90 -4.31 -15.57
N LEU A 20 -7.31 -5.12 -14.68
CA LEU A 20 -6.39 -4.64 -13.64
C LEU A 20 -5.00 -4.31 -14.21
N GLU A 21 -4.64 -4.90 -15.35
CA GLU A 21 -3.43 -4.57 -16.10
C GLU A 21 -3.58 -3.26 -16.88
N THR A 22 -4.82 -2.91 -17.27
CA THR A 22 -5.11 -1.73 -18.10
C THR A 22 -5.36 -0.51 -17.21
N PRO A 23 -4.45 0.49 -17.16
CA PRO A 23 -4.67 1.69 -16.38
C PRO A 23 -5.96 2.38 -16.81
N ASN A 24 -6.65 3.00 -15.85
CA ASN A 24 -7.92 3.72 -16.06
C ASN A 24 -9.14 2.87 -16.48
N SER A 25 -9.01 1.54 -16.63
CA SER A 25 -10.19 0.69 -16.79
C SER A 25 -11.15 0.86 -15.60
N ALA A 26 -12.43 0.53 -15.78
CA ALA A 26 -13.41 0.63 -14.71
C ALA A 26 -12.98 -0.19 -13.47
N LYS A 27 -12.46 -1.40 -13.69
CA LYS A 27 -11.99 -2.28 -12.61
C LYS A 27 -10.69 -1.78 -11.98
N PHE A 28 -9.77 -1.23 -12.76
CA PHE A 28 -8.56 -0.60 -12.23
C PHE A 28 -8.92 0.54 -11.28
N ARG A 29 -9.75 1.49 -11.75
CA ARG A 29 -10.12 2.69 -10.97
C ARG A 29 -10.92 2.35 -9.72
N SER A 30 -11.82 1.36 -9.79
CA SER A 30 -12.56 0.92 -8.60
C SER A 30 -11.63 0.25 -7.59
N THR A 31 -10.73 -0.63 -8.06
CA THR A 31 -9.78 -1.33 -7.18
C THR A 31 -8.76 -0.36 -6.58
N GLU A 32 -8.24 0.60 -7.35
CA GLU A 32 -7.36 1.68 -6.87
C GLU A 32 -8.01 2.43 -5.70
N LYS A 33 -9.25 2.88 -5.86
CA LYS A 33 -9.98 3.59 -4.80
C LYS A 33 -10.19 2.74 -3.55
N ILE A 34 -10.51 1.45 -3.73
CA ILE A 34 -10.66 0.52 -2.60
C ILE A 34 -9.32 0.35 -1.87
N MET A 35 -8.21 0.18 -2.60
CA MET A 35 -6.89 0.06 -2.00
C MET A 35 -6.49 1.32 -1.25
N GLN A 36 -6.71 2.52 -1.83
CA GLN A 36 -6.47 3.79 -1.15
C GLN A 36 -7.30 3.91 0.14
N HIS A 37 -8.57 3.52 0.11
CA HIS A 37 -9.43 3.52 1.29
C HIS A 37 -8.89 2.65 2.43
N TYR A 38 -8.17 1.57 2.12
CA TYR A 38 -7.53 0.73 3.12
C TYR A 38 -6.14 1.21 3.56
N ILE A 39 -5.33 1.72 2.64
CA ILE A 39 -3.94 2.11 2.89
C ILE A 39 -3.86 3.43 3.65
N ASP A 40 -4.59 4.46 3.20
CA ASP A 40 -4.46 5.82 3.75
C ASP A 40 -4.76 5.87 5.26
N PRO A 41 -5.81 5.22 5.79
CA PRO A 41 -6.07 5.23 7.23
C PRO A 41 -5.02 4.49 8.07
N LEU A 42 -4.27 3.56 7.48
CA LEU A 42 -3.15 2.91 8.18
C LEU A 42 -2.00 3.89 8.35
N LEU A 43 -1.61 4.56 7.27
CA LEU A 43 -0.49 5.51 7.30
C LEU A 43 -0.81 6.77 8.11
N ARG A 44 -2.07 7.22 8.11
CA ARG A 44 -2.53 8.30 9.00
C ARG A 44 -2.43 7.97 10.49
N ARG A 45 -2.50 6.68 10.85
CA ARG A 45 -2.38 6.21 12.24
C ARG A 45 -0.96 5.79 12.62
N SER A 46 -0.06 5.76 11.65
CA SER A 46 1.35 5.42 11.82
C SER A 46 2.15 6.67 12.25
N SER A 47 3.41 6.48 12.62
CA SER A 47 4.34 7.55 12.98
C SER A 47 4.46 8.65 11.92
N ILE A 48 4.24 8.32 10.64
CA ILE A 48 4.28 9.29 9.53
C ILE A 48 3.00 10.10 9.37
N GLY A 49 1.93 9.73 10.09
CA GLY A 49 0.61 10.33 9.99
C GLY A 49 0.56 11.87 10.00
N PRO A 50 1.32 12.57 10.87
CA PRO A 50 1.35 14.03 10.90
C PRO A 50 1.84 14.67 9.60
N GLN A 51 2.75 14.02 8.87
CA GLN A 51 3.32 14.51 7.61
C GLN A 51 2.69 13.84 6.38
N PHE A 52 1.93 12.76 6.56
CA PHE A 52 1.37 11.96 5.47
C PHE A 52 0.36 12.75 4.64
N SER A 53 0.55 12.71 3.32
CA SER A 53 -0.29 13.42 2.36
C SER A 53 -1.28 12.51 1.63
N GLY A 54 -0.94 11.23 1.42
CA GLY A 54 -1.78 10.27 0.73
C GLY A 54 -0.97 9.26 -0.08
N CYS A 55 -1.62 8.17 -0.49
CA CYS A 55 -1.03 7.21 -1.44
C CYS A 55 -1.76 7.20 -2.78
N LYS A 56 -1.02 6.86 -3.83
CA LYS A 56 -1.54 6.54 -5.15
C LYS A 56 -1.12 5.12 -5.52
N VAL A 57 -2.10 4.29 -5.89
CA VAL A 57 -1.79 2.98 -6.47
C VAL A 57 -1.28 3.22 -7.88
N THR A 58 -0.06 2.79 -8.16
CA THR A 58 0.58 2.98 -9.47
C THR A 58 0.33 1.81 -10.41
N GLY A 59 -0.04 0.66 -9.86
CA GLY A 59 -0.44 -0.48 -10.67
C GLY A 59 -0.79 -1.73 -9.88
N PHE A 60 -1.41 -2.67 -10.60
CA PHE A 60 -1.64 -4.03 -10.16
C PHE A 60 -0.78 -4.98 -10.99
N ARG A 61 -0.32 -6.07 -10.39
CA ARG A 61 0.55 -7.05 -11.05
C ARG A 61 0.07 -8.47 -10.77
N PRO A 62 0.27 -9.42 -11.70
CA PRO A 62 -0.06 -10.82 -11.44
C PRO A 62 0.76 -11.34 -10.25
N GLY A 63 0.11 -12.11 -9.38
CA GLY A 63 0.78 -12.82 -8.29
C GLY A 63 1.21 -14.23 -8.69
N ARG A 64 1.48 -15.09 -7.70
CA ARG A 64 1.95 -16.47 -7.94
C ARG A 64 0.80 -17.37 -8.36
N HIS A 65 -0.35 -17.18 -7.74
CA HIS A 65 -1.59 -17.88 -8.07
C HIS A 65 -2.54 -16.96 -8.83
N ARG A 66 -3.51 -17.56 -9.52
CA ARG A 66 -4.50 -16.81 -10.31
C ARG A 66 -5.31 -15.83 -9.44
N ASP A 67 -5.56 -16.21 -8.19
CA ASP A 67 -6.31 -15.41 -7.21
C ASP A 67 -5.43 -14.39 -6.47
N ASP A 68 -4.15 -14.28 -6.86
CA ASP A 68 -3.23 -13.32 -6.30
C ASP A 68 -3.14 -12.07 -7.18
N THR A 69 -3.22 -10.90 -6.55
CA THR A 69 -2.92 -9.61 -7.17
C THR A 69 -1.91 -8.85 -6.33
N GLY A 70 -0.76 -8.55 -6.92
CA GLY A 70 0.20 -7.61 -6.34
C GLY A 70 -0.29 -6.17 -6.50
N VAL A 71 -0.08 -5.36 -5.48
CA VAL A 71 -0.42 -3.93 -5.43
C VAL A 71 0.88 -3.15 -5.27
N ASN A 72 1.08 -2.16 -6.14
CA ASN A 72 2.18 -1.19 -6.03
C ASN A 72 1.58 0.19 -5.76
N ALA A 73 2.05 0.85 -4.70
CA ALA A 73 1.63 2.20 -4.35
C ALA A 73 2.83 3.11 -4.07
N ILE A 74 2.67 4.38 -4.41
CA ILE A 74 3.59 5.45 -4.01
C ILE A 74 2.84 6.33 -3.02
N CYS A 75 3.46 6.56 -1.87
CA CYS A 75 2.92 7.31 -0.76
C CYS A 75 3.78 8.55 -0.54
N SER A 76 3.13 9.66 -0.23
CA SER A 76 3.78 10.96 -0.16
C SER A 76 3.68 11.55 1.25
N TYR A 77 4.73 12.22 1.70
CA TYR A 77 4.76 12.90 2.98
C TYR A 77 5.54 14.20 2.89
N LYS A 78 5.22 15.16 3.76
CA LYS A 78 5.94 16.43 3.85
C LYS A 78 7.17 16.25 4.72
N ASP A 79 8.33 16.24 4.11
CA ASP A 79 9.59 16.28 4.86
C ASP A 79 9.81 17.69 5.41
N SER A 80 9.89 17.78 6.73
CA SER A 80 10.09 19.03 7.48
C SER A 80 11.38 18.91 8.28
N ALA A 81 12.28 19.88 8.10
CA ALA A 81 13.61 19.89 8.73
C ALA A 81 13.62 19.81 10.27
N SER A 82 12.46 19.94 10.93
CA SER A 82 12.30 19.93 12.39
C SER A 82 11.66 18.64 12.95
N LEU A 83 11.28 17.67 12.12
CA LEU A 83 10.70 16.39 12.56
C LEU A 83 11.56 15.22 12.06
N ALA A 84 11.54 14.11 12.79
CA ALA A 84 12.33 12.92 12.47
C ALA A 84 12.15 12.50 11.01
N SER A 85 13.27 12.19 10.35
CA SER A 85 13.30 11.66 8.98
C SER A 85 12.44 10.40 8.86
N PHE A 86 11.96 10.10 7.65
CA PHE A 86 11.22 8.88 7.37
C PHE A 86 11.96 7.61 7.86
N ASP A 87 11.41 6.97 8.88
CA ASP A 87 11.90 5.68 9.38
C ASP A 87 11.13 4.54 8.70
N ARG A 88 11.76 4.00 7.65
CA ARG A 88 11.25 2.88 6.87
C ARG A 88 10.91 1.66 7.73
N GLU A 89 11.76 1.33 8.70
CA GLU A 89 11.59 0.12 9.51
C GLU A 89 10.43 0.30 10.50
N GLN A 90 10.34 1.47 11.13
CA GLN A 90 9.22 1.79 12.01
C GLN A 90 7.88 1.71 11.25
N VAL A 91 7.78 2.37 10.09
CA VAL A 91 6.55 2.33 9.27
C VAL A 91 6.21 0.91 8.83
N TYR A 92 7.20 0.11 8.44
CA TYR A 92 6.99 -1.30 8.09
C TYR A 92 6.41 -2.11 9.27
N GLN A 93 6.98 -1.98 10.48
CA GLN A 93 6.49 -2.72 11.66
C GLN A 93 5.09 -2.28 12.09
N GLU A 94 4.78 -0.98 12.01
CA GLU A 94 3.45 -0.44 12.31
C GLU A 94 2.40 -0.98 11.33
N LEU A 95 2.69 -0.94 10.03
CA LEU A 95 1.82 -1.52 9.00
C LEU A 95 1.64 -3.02 9.20
N ARG A 96 2.73 -3.75 9.46
CA ARG A 96 2.67 -5.20 9.73
C ARG A 96 1.79 -5.49 10.95
N THR A 97 1.90 -4.71 12.01
CA THR A 97 1.07 -4.85 13.22
C THR A 97 -0.40 -4.59 12.92
N MET A 98 -0.73 -3.48 12.27
CA MET A 98 -2.11 -3.11 11.94
C MET A 98 -2.76 -4.04 10.90
N THR A 99 -1.95 -4.78 10.14
CA THR A 99 -2.41 -5.79 9.14
C THR A 99 -2.31 -7.23 9.65
N GLN A 100 -2.34 -7.42 10.98
CA GLN A 100 -2.29 -8.74 11.63
C GLN A 100 -1.07 -9.56 11.19
N GLY A 101 0.11 -8.96 11.34
CA GLY A 101 1.37 -9.58 10.94
C GLY A 101 1.62 -9.54 9.43
N GLY A 102 0.89 -8.74 8.65
CA GLY A 102 0.98 -8.67 7.19
C GLY A 102 0.05 -9.65 6.45
N THR A 103 -1.01 -10.15 7.11
CA THR A 103 -1.88 -11.20 6.57
C THR A 103 -3.30 -10.74 6.25
N ARG A 104 -3.74 -9.58 6.76
CA ARG A 104 -5.09 -9.06 6.52
C ARG A 104 -5.12 -7.56 6.29
N LEU A 105 -5.90 -7.13 5.30
CA LEU A 105 -6.24 -5.74 5.04
C LEU A 105 -7.74 -5.62 4.79
N GLY A 106 -8.50 -5.32 5.86
CA GLY A 106 -9.95 -5.38 5.81
C GLY A 106 -10.44 -6.78 5.46
N HIS A 107 -11.15 -6.92 4.34
CA HIS A 107 -11.65 -8.20 3.84
C HIS A 107 -10.64 -8.95 2.95
N TYR A 108 -9.50 -8.31 2.61
CA TYR A 108 -8.45 -8.93 1.82
C TYR A 108 -7.50 -9.76 2.68
N SER A 109 -7.13 -10.92 2.16
CA SER A 109 -6.04 -11.75 2.67
C SER A 109 -4.76 -11.35 1.96
N LEU A 110 -3.65 -11.28 2.70
CA LEU A 110 -2.36 -10.85 2.19
C LEU A 110 -1.31 -11.97 2.30
N ASP A 111 -0.37 -11.99 1.37
CA ASP A 111 0.88 -12.75 1.54
C ASP A 111 1.76 -12.02 2.55
N GLN A 112 1.96 -12.66 3.71
CA GLN A 112 2.77 -12.16 4.81
C GLN A 112 4.17 -11.67 4.38
N LYS A 113 4.78 -12.35 3.42
CA LYS A 113 6.17 -12.07 2.99
C LYS A 113 6.25 -11.01 1.89
N SER A 114 5.10 -10.52 1.42
CA SER A 114 5.02 -9.62 0.28
C SER A 114 5.03 -8.13 0.65
N LEU A 115 4.72 -7.79 1.91
CA LEU A 115 4.70 -6.40 2.39
C LEU A 115 6.11 -5.80 2.33
N LYS A 116 6.27 -4.69 1.62
CA LYS A 116 7.53 -3.96 1.48
C LYS A 116 7.29 -2.46 1.55
N VAL A 117 8.12 -1.77 2.32
CA VAL A 117 8.19 -0.31 2.42
C VAL A 117 9.60 0.11 2.01
N ASN A 118 9.76 1.02 1.05
CA ASN A 118 11.08 1.57 0.67
C ASN A 118 10.99 3.07 0.42
N GLY A 119 11.94 3.85 0.96
CA GLY A 119 12.10 5.30 0.70
C GLY A 119 13.34 5.57 -0.13
#